data_AF-A0A0U1LUE8-F1
#
_entry.id   AF-A0A0U1LUE8-F1
#
_cell.length_a   1.000
_cell.length_b   1.000
_cell.length_c   1.000
_cell.angle_alpha   90.00
_cell.angle_beta   90.00
_cell.angle_gamma   90.00
#
_symmetry.space_group_name_H-M   'P 1'
#
loop_
_entity.id
_entity.type
_entity.pdbx_description
1 polymer ?
#
loop_
_entity_poly.entity_id
_entity_poly.type
_entity_poly.pdbx_seq_one_letter_code
_entity_poly.pdbx_strand_id
1 'polypeptide(L)'
;MPRTRSKGTTASKSTAAEEQQVDTSTRKKPLESVDVPSRTFILPSKRSDAGRFLTLESPSSGAPSRYFFDPHSGLYEFTSVASTPWAPRSILVTPKRGEEEESEQDSKAYVTKKAELLIATPIDMLFFMLPIIAPAENNSSTRNMFQPLDDILDSQDDLAPHLRHILYDVTFRPTLERRMQAICDTMEAGDETLYRFKEKKLVDELIAKAERMIVQGLPKSLEEHFVRTVLDPPLMSVKKEKVQITASTTTNEESQESETSETQSTTTTTVTVTSEEQSGAETPATNLSTVEDISSSDPITRLLRLRIALSFMRQSYLPPHLSNSIDGLLKSPESPIDFQPLDERLKELAVLRAEANASFQAGNYTRKRGFDDEDAESQAEKRRKKEEEEKKKKLAESRGVRDLKKVNTSGMKKMSDFFKKKT
;
A
#
# COMPACT_ATOMS: atom_id res chain seq x y z
N MET A 1 -50.10 -28.02 12.42
CA MET A 1 -50.34 -28.99 13.51
C MET A 1 -50.45 -30.38 12.89
N PRO A 2 -50.16 -31.50 13.58
CA PRO A 2 -49.00 -31.84 14.41
C PRO A 2 -48.45 -33.28 14.18
N ARG A 3 -47.26 -33.56 14.76
CA ARG A 3 -46.64 -34.80 15.33
C ARG A 3 -47.39 -36.15 15.19
N THR A 4 -46.74 -37.32 15.01
CA THR A 4 -45.94 -38.10 16.00
C THR A 4 -45.26 -39.32 15.31
N ARG A 5 -43.95 -39.59 15.51
CA ARG A 5 -43.29 -40.56 16.44
C ARG A 5 -43.64 -42.05 16.29
N SER A 6 -42.66 -42.88 15.92
CA SER A 6 -42.39 -44.17 16.61
C SER A 6 -40.93 -44.63 16.39
N LYS A 7 -40.45 -45.41 17.35
CA LYS A 7 -39.07 -45.75 17.70
C LYS A 7 -38.98 -47.29 17.70
N GLY A 8 -37.86 -47.88 17.26
CA GLY A 8 -37.66 -49.34 17.31
C GLY A 8 -36.19 -49.75 17.19
N THR A 9 -35.57 -49.89 18.36
CA THR A 9 -34.40 -50.70 18.78
C THR A 9 -34.43 -52.15 18.25
N THR A 10 -33.41 -53.02 18.16
CA THR A 10 -31.96 -53.14 18.46
C THR A 10 -31.54 -54.57 18.04
N ALA A 11 -30.22 -54.80 17.82
CA ALA A 11 -29.48 -56.08 17.94
C ALA A 11 -29.73 -57.16 16.84
N SER A 12 -28.79 -57.99 16.39
CA SER A 12 -27.35 -58.23 16.63
C SER A 12 -26.90 -59.38 15.71
N LYS A 13 -25.62 -59.39 15.26
CA LYS A 13 -24.75 -60.56 14.92
C LYS A 13 -25.30 -61.57 13.89
N SER A 14 -24.62 -61.87 12.77
CA SER A 14 -23.31 -62.53 12.75
C SER A 14 -22.93 -62.97 11.31
N THR A 15 -21.62 -63.16 11.14
CA THR A 15 -20.92 -64.10 10.24
C THR A 15 -20.73 -63.75 8.76
N ALA A 16 -19.45 -63.72 8.40
CA ALA A 16 -18.88 -63.53 7.09
C ALA A 16 -19.11 -64.75 6.17
N ALA A 17 -19.26 -64.46 4.89
CA ALA A 17 -18.87 -65.32 3.79
C ALA A 17 -18.25 -64.41 2.70
N GLU A 18 -17.01 -64.71 2.32
CA GLU A 18 -16.44 -64.33 1.02
C GLU A 18 -17.42 -64.77 -0.08
N GLU A 19 -17.66 -64.02 -1.15
CA GLU A 19 -16.73 -63.86 -2.27
C GLU A 19 -17.29 -62.86 -3.30
N GLN A 20 -16.38 -62.31 -4.12
CA GLN A 20 -16.59 -61.75 -5.47
C GLN A 20 -16.89 -60.23 -5.64
N GLN A 21 -15.78 -59.54 -5.88
CA GLN A 21 -15.52 -58.40 -6.76
C GLN A 21 -16.71 -57.84 -7.59
N VAL A 22 -16.96 -56.54 -7.43
CA VAL A 22 -17.31 -55.66 -8.55
C VAL A 22 -16.60 -54.32 -8.39
N ASP A 23 -15.78 -53.99 -9.39
CA ASP A 23 -15.08 -52.72 -9.59
C ASP A 23 -16.00 -51.51 -9.41
N THR A 24 -15.66 -50.61 -8.49
CA THR A 24 -16.11 -49.21 -8.55
C THR A 24 -15.09 -48.27 -7.94
N SER A 25 -14.38 -47.56 -8.83
CA SER A 25 -13.74 -46.26 -8.63
C SER A 25 -12.83 -46.12 -7.41
N THR A 26 -11.53 -45.99 -7.64
CA THR A 26 -10.57 -45.40 -6.71
C THR A 26 -11.04 -43.99 -6.30
N ARG A 27 -11.86 -43.91 -5.26
CA ARG A 27 -12.20 -42.67 -4.58
C ARG A 27 -10.94 -42.24 -3.86
N LYS A 28 -10.13 -41.41 -4.52
CA LYS A 28 -8.93 -40.80 -3.95
C LYS A 28 -9.31 -40.29 -2.55
N LYS A 29 -8.66 -40.82 -1.51
CA LYS A 29 -8.87 -40.35 -0.14
C LYS A 29 -8.70 -38.82 -0.13
N PRO A 30 -9.63 -38.07 0.48
CA PRO A 30 -9.48 -36.63 0.59
C PRO A 30 -8.16 -36.33 1.31
N LEU A 31 -7.42 -35.36 0.81
CA LEU A 31 -6.16 -34.92 1.41
C LEU A 31 -6.43 -34.48 2.85
N GLU A 32 -5.61 -34.95 3.78
CA GLU A 32 -5.73 -34.65 5.20
C GLU A 32 -5.30 -33.18 5.41
N SER A 33 -6.20 -32.34 5.90
CA SER A 33 -5.82 -30.98 6.29
C SER A 33 -5.03 -31.07 7.59
N VAL A 34 -3.81 -30.52 7.61
CA VAL A 34 -2.97 -30.55 8.82
C VAL A 34 -3.63 -29.72 9.92
N ASP A 35 -3.86 -30.32 11.09
CA ASP A 35 -4.36 -29.62 12.29
C ASP A 35 -3.32 -28.67 12.88
N VAL A 36 -2.03 -28.89 12.59
CA VAL A 36 -0.92 -27.97 12.89
C VAL A 36 -0.64 -27.10 11.66
N PRO A 37 -0.70 -25.76 11.75
CA PRO A 37 -0.43 -24.90 10.61
C PRO A 37 1.04 -25.01 10.18
N SER A 38 1.28 -25.66 9.05
CA SER A 38 2.58 -25.63 8.38
C SER A 38 2.80 -24.26 7.75
N ARG A 39 3.93 -23.62 8.09
CA ARG A 39 4.37 -22.36 7.48
C ARG A 39 5.46 -22.64 6.47
N THR A 40 5.40 -21.96 5.33
CA THR A 40 6.40 -22.09 4.27
C THR A 40 7.39 -20.95 4.39
N PHE A 41 8.68 -21.28 4.47
CA PHE A 41 9.76 -20.30 4.59
C PHE A 41 10.67 -20.35 3.36
N ILE A 42 11.10 -19.17 2.90
CA ILE A 42 12.23 -19.01 1.98
C ILE A 42 13.39 -18.50 2.81
N LEU A 43 14.40 -19.35 3.01
CA LEU A 43 15.60 -19.05 3.79
C LEU A 43 16.80 -18.78 2.87
N PRO A 44 17.83 -18.06 3.35
CA PRO A 44 19.07 -17.86 2.61
C PRO A 44 19.74 -19.21 2.28
N SER A 45 20.30 -19.32 1.07
CA SER A 45 20.96 -20.56 0.62
C SER A 45 22.26 -20.85 1.37
N LYS A 46 23.00 -19.81 1.77
CA LYS A 46 24.30 -19.92 2.46
C LYS A 46 24.13 -19.86 3.99
N ARG A 47 23.19 -20.63 4.53
CA ARG A 47 22.94 -20.67 5.99
C ARG A 47 23.98 -21.54 6.69
N SER A 48 24.45 -21.09 7.85
CA SER A 48 25.21 -21.92 8.78
C SER A 48 24.28 -22.81 9.61
N ASP A 49 24.82 -23.92 10.12
CA ASP A 49 24.14 -24.79 11.10
C ASP A 49 23.88 -24.07 12.44
N ALA A 50 24.60 -22.97 12.69
CA ALA A 50 24.38 -22.09 13.82
C ALA A 50 23.13 -21.19 13.67
N GLY A 51 22.45 -21.21 12.52
CA GLY A 51 21.27 -20.38 12.27
C GLY A 51 20.09 -20.70 13.20
N ARG A 52 19.51 -19.67 13.83
CA ARG A 52 18.39 -19.80 14.79
C ARG A 52 17.24 -18.85 14.45
N PHE A 53 16.03 -19.30 14.73
CA PHE A 53 14.86 -18.42 14.78
C PHE A 53 14.82 -17.73 16.13
N LEU A 54 14.66 -16.41 16.11
CA LEU A 54 14.66 -15.57 17.30
C LEU A 54 13.42 -14.68 17.29
N THR A 55 12.98 -14.29 18.48
CA THR A 55 11.94 -13.26 18.66
C THR A 55 12.63 -12.00 19.15
N LEU A 56 12.58 -10.92 18.37
CA LEU A 56 13.15 -9.61 18.70
C LEU A 56 12.04 -8.55 18.63
N GLU A 57 12.24 -7.45 19.32
CA GLU A 57 11.34 -6.29 19.22
C GLU A 57 11.60 -5.54 17.92
N SER A 58 10.54 -5.14 17.24
CA SER A 58 10.62 -4.32 16.04
C SER A 58 11.26 -2.96 16.37
N PRO A 59 12.32 -2.54 15.66
CA PRO A 59 13.00 -1.27 15.94
C PRO A 59 12.12 -0.02 15.92
N SER A 60 11.04 -0.02 15.14
CA SER A 60 10.13 1.12 14.99
C SER A 60 8.96 1.10 15.97
N SER A 61 8.40 -0.09 16.24
CA SER A 61 7.15 -0.25 17.01
C SER A 61 7.32 -0.88 18.38
N GLY A 62 8.47 -1.48 18.68
CA GLY A 62 8.71 -2.29 19.88
C GLY A 62 7.95 -3.62 19.91
N ALA A 63 7.14 -3.93 18.89
CA ALA A 63 6.33 -5.14 18.88
C ALA A 63 7.20 -6.40 18.66
N PRO A 64 7.00 -7.49 19.43
CA PRO A 64 7.76 -8.71 19.26
C PRO A 64 7.47 -9.38 17.91
N SER A 65 8.51 -9.57 17.11
CA SER A 65 8.45 -10.15 15.76
C SER A 65 9.48 -11.28 15.63
N ARG A 66 9.24 -12.20 14.69
CA ARG A 66 10.18 -13.31 14.43
C ARG A 66 11.24 -12.88 13.42
N TYR A 67 12.47 -13.27 13.67
CA TYR A 67 13.64 -13.05 12.83
C TYR A 67 14.42 -14.37 12.69
N PHE A 68 15.26 -14.44 11.67
CA PHE A 68 16.25 -15.49 11.50
C PHE A 68 17.63 -14.87 11.64
N PHE A 69 18.43 -15.42 12.55
CA PHE A 69 19.80 -14.97 12.79
C PHE A 69 20.75 -16.09 12.43
N ASP A 70 21.76 -15.76 11.65
CA ASP A 70 22.90 -16.63 11.38
C ASP A 70 24.16 -15.81 11.67
N PRO A 71 25.04 -16.29 12.57
CA PRO A 71 26.24 -15.55 12.96
C PRO A 71 27.16 -15.14 11.78
N HIS A 72 27.18 -15.93 10.71
CA HIS A 72 28.02 -15.65 9.55
C HIS A 72 27.34 -14.79 8.48
N SER A 73 26.04 -14.98 8.27
CA SER A 73 25.31 -14.33 7.17
C SER A 73 24.50 -13.09 7.62
N GLY A 74 24.23 -12.98 8.92
CA GLY A 74 23.62 -11.81 9.56
C GLY A 74 22.18 -12.05 10.01
N LEU A 75 21.46 -10.93 10.19
CA LEU A 75 20.07 -10.94 10.65
C LEU A 75 19.11 -10.81 9.46
N TYR A 76 18.01 -11.55 9.52
CA TYR A 76 16.97 -11.59 8.50
C TYR A 76 15.60 -11.39 9.13
N GLU A 77 14.81 -10.49 8.56
CA GLU A 77 13.40 -10.30 8.90
C GLU A 77 12.51 -11.17 8.01
N PHE A 78 11.32 -11.52 8.50
CA PHE A 78 10.35 -12.26 7.71
C PHE A 78 9.31 -11.35 7.08
N THR A 79 9.38 -11.19 5.77
CA THR A 79 8.32 -10.56 4.99
C THR A 79 7.28 -11.61 4.60
N SER A 80 6.02 -11.39 4.97
CA SER A 80 4.92 -12.31 4.65
C SER A 80 4.28 -11.96 3.31
N VAL A 81 4.36 -12.89 2.35
CA VAL A 81 3.57 -12.87 1.12
C VAL A 81 2.35 -13.74 1.36
N ALA A 82 1.25 -13.09 1.74
CA ALA A 82 0.00 -13.76 2.08
C ALA A 82 -1.07 -13.54 1.01
N SER A 83 -1.95 -14.53 0.87
CA SER A 83 -3.19 -14.41 0.11
C SER A 83 -4.05 -13.27 0.64
N THR A 84 -4.56 -12.42 -0.26
CA THR A 84 -5.58 -11.42 0.10
C THR A 84 -6.96 -12.09 0.16
N PRO A 85 -7.92 -11.54 0.94
CA PRO A 85 -9.28 -12.10 1.04
C PRO A 85 -10.02 -12.18 -0.30
N TRP A 86 -9.66 -11.30 -1.25
CA TRP A 86 -10.28 -11.21 -2.57
C TRP A 86 -9.64 -12.13 -3.62
N ALA A 87 -8.48 -12.72 -3.33
CA ALA A 87 -7.79 -13.67 -4.20
C ALA A 87 -7.27 -14.85 -3.36
N PRO A 88 -8.14 -15.77 -2.92
CA PRO A 88 -7.78 -16.87 -2.02
C PRO A 88 -6.82 -17.86 -2.69
N ARG A 89 -5.73 -18.19 -2.00
CA ARG A 89 -4.69 -19.14 -2.44
C ARG A 89 -4.40 -20.16 -1.33
N SER A 90 -4.10 -21.39 -1.74
CA SER A 90 -3.64 -22.49 -0.89
C SER A 90 -2.32 -23.06 -1.42
N ILE A 91 -1.55 -23.73 -0.55
CA ILE A 91 -0.30 -24.41 -0.92
C ILE A 91 -0.52 -25.91 -0.79
N LEU A 92 -0.20 -26.67 -1.83
CA LEU A 92 -0.12 -28.13 -1.80
C LEU A 92 1.36 -28.50 -1.67
N VAL A 93 1.71 -29.19 -0.58
CA VAL A 93 3.06 -29.73 -0.40
C VAL A 93 3.02 -31.22 -0.67
N THR A 94 3.83 -31.63 -1.63
CA THR A 94 3.99 -33.03 -2.03
C THR A 94 5.42 -33.49 -1.74
N PRO A 95 5.62 -34.73 -1.26
CA PRO A 95 6.96 -35.29 -1.15
C PRO A 95 7.63 -35.37 -2.52
N LYS A 96 8.94 -35.16 -2.56
CA LYS A 96 9.74 -35.35 -3.77
C LYS A 96 9.81 -36.85 -4.05
N ARG A 97 9.30 -37.28 -5.19
CA ARG A 97 9.38 -38.69 -5.62
C ARG A 97 10.81 -38.96 -6.11
N GLY A 98 11.63 -39.66 -5.33
CA GLY A 98 12.90 -40.21 -5.81
C GLY A 98 14.15 -40.06 -4.92
N GLU A 99 14.03 -40.16 -3.60
CA GLU A 99 15.20 -40.47 -2.75
C GLU A 99 14.85 -41.74 -1.96
N GLU A 100 15.49 -42.83 -2.35
CA GLU A 100 15.35 -44.17 -1.77
C GLU A 100 15.94 -44.18 -0.37
N GLU A 101 15.11 -44.07 0.66
CA GLU A 101 15.36 -44.76 1.94
C GLU A 101 14.05 -45.35 2.45
N GLU A 102 14.10 -46.65 2.71
CA GLU A 102 13.06 -47.54 3.21
C GLU A 102 12.64 -47.15 4.64
N SER A 103 11.95 -46.02 4.78
CA SER A 103 11.11 -45.78 5.94
C SER A 103 9.67 -45.66 5.46
N GLU A 104 8.87 -46.70 5.71
CA GLU A 104 7.42 -46.79 5.47
C GLU A 104 6.63 -45.82 6.37
N GLN A 105 7.09 -44.58 6.53
CA GLN A 105 6.26 -43.48 7.01
C GLN A 105 5.69 -42.80 5.77
N ASP A 106 4.46 -43.21 5.42
CA ASP A 106 3.59 -42.60 4.42
C ASP A 106 3.96 -41.14 4.14
N SER A 107 4.62 -40.89 3.01
CA SER A 107 4.92 -39.54 2.57
C SER A 107 3.60 -38.89 2.13
N LYS A 108 2.82 -38.39 3.10
CA LYS A 108 1.50 -37.81 2.92
C LYS A 108 1.65 -36.40 2.34
N ALA A 109 1.00 -36.16 1.20
CA ALA A 109 0.82 -34.81 0.70
C ALA A 109 -0.16 -34.05 1.60
N TYR A 110 0.13 -32.78 1.86
CA TYR A 110 -0.72 -31.93 2.71
C TYR A 110 -1.07 -30.62 2.02
N VAL A 111 -2.25 -30.08 2.36
CA VAL A 111 -2.73 -28.81 1.84
C VAL A 111 -2.85 -27.78 2.96
N THR A 112 -2.14 -26.67 2.82
CA THR A 112 -2.25 -25.52 3.70
C THR A 112 -3.29 -24.56 3.14
N LYS A 113 -4.37 -24.34 3.90
CA LYS A 113 -5.49 -23.47 3.49
C LYS A 113 -5.09 -22.01 3.30
N LYS A 114 -4.13 -21.53 4.11
CA LYS A 114 -3.55 -20.20 3.97
C LYS A 114 -2.23 -20.32 3.20
N ALA A 115 -2.19 -19.85 1.96
CA ALA A 115 -0.93 -19.66 1.25
C ALA A 115 -0.19 -18.45 1.83
N GLU A 116 0.55 -18.70 2.91
CA GLU A 116 1.46 -17.73 3.52
C GLU A 116 2.90 -18.18 3.26
N LEU A 117 3.65 -17.35 2.55
CA LEU A 117 5.06 -17.54 2.24
C LEU A 117 5.89 -16.50 2.98
N LEU A 118 6.70 -16.95 3.93
CA LEU A 118 7.56 -16.10 4.74
C LEU A 118 8.96 -16.03 4.12
N ILE A 119 9.36 -14.86 3.65
CA ILE A 119 10.64 -14.64 2.98
C ILE A 119 11.61 -14.01 3.97
N ALA A 120 12.76 -14.64 4.18
CA ALA A 120 13.85 -14.10 4.98
C ALA A 120 14.59 -13.02 4.18
N THR A 121 14.32 -11.75 4.46
CA THR A 121 14.99 -10.60 3.86
C THR A 121 16.07 -10.06 4.80
N PRO A 122 17.29 -9.77 4.31
CA PRO A 122 18.38 -9.31 5.16
C PRO A 122 18.05 -7.94 5.74
N ILE A 123 18.24 -7.77 7.05
CA ILE A 123 18.05 -6.52 7.77
C ILE A 123 19.37 -6.10 8.42
N ASP A 124 19.65 -4.80 8.45
CA ASP A 124 20.85 -4.30 9.11
C ASP A 124 20.67 -4.24 10.63
N MET A 125 21.63 -4.79 11.37
CA MET A 125 21.64 -4.76 12.83
C MET A 125 21.70 -3.35 13.40
N LEU A 126 22.18 -2.38 12.60
CA LEU A 126 22.18 -0.96 12.93
C LEU A 126 20.84 -0.48 13.47
N PHE A 127 19.72 -0.93 12.90
CA PHE A 127 18.39 -0.49 13.35
C PHE A 127 18.02 -0.99 14.75
N PHE A 128 18.51 -2.16 15.15
CA PHE A 128 18.31 -2.69 16.51
C PHE A 128 19.22 -2.04 17.54
N MET A 129 20.37 -1.52 17.09
CA MET A 129 21.32 -0.82 17.96
C MET A 129 20.91 0.62 18.25
N LEU A 130 20.16 1.27 17.36
CA LEU A 130 19.73 2.66 17.53
C LEU A 130 18.90 2.91 18.79
N PRO A 131 17.89 2.08 19.14
CA PRO A 131 17.17 2.22 20.40
C PRO A 131 18.05 2.11 21.65
N ILE A 132 19.13 1.33 21.59
CA ILE A 132 20.07 1.09 22.70
C ILE A 132 20.98 2.31 22.91
N ILE A 133 21.50 2.86 21.82
CA ILE A 133 22.52 3.94 21.85
C ILE A 133 21.86 5.32 22.00
N ALA A 134 20.68 5.49 21.41
CA ALA A 134 19.92 6.73 21.44
C ALA A 134 18.51 6.49 21.99
N PRO A 135 18.36 6.10 23.26
CA PRO A 135 17.06 5.87 23.88
C PRO A 135 16.29 7.18 24.03
N ALA A 136 14.96 7.15 23.99
CA ALA A 136 14.12 8.35 24.04
C ALA A 136 14.28 9.13 25.38
N GLU A 137 14.53 8.42 26.48
CA GLU A 137 14.39 8.94 27.85
C GLU A 137 15.67 9.53 28.49
N ASN A 138 16.83 9.46 27.83
CA ASN A 138 18.07 9.95 28.46
C ASN A 138 18.33 11.45 28.26
N ASN A 139 18.41 12.14 29.40
CA ASN A 139 18.92 13.50 29.56
C ASN A 139 20.29 13.65 28.88
N SER A 140 20.50 14.77 28.18
CA SER A 140 21.59 15.02 27.21
C SER A 140 23.05 14.85 27.68
N SER A 141 23.30 14.50 28.95
CA SER A 141 24.65 14.40 29.51
C SER A 141 25.38 13.10 29.13
N THR A 142 24.70 11.95 29.08
CA THR A 142 25.35 10.66 28.76
C THR A 142 25.50 10.42 27.26
N ARG A 143 24.59 10.96 26.42
CA ARG A 143 24.68 10.85 24.94
C ARG A 143 25.95 11.48 24.34
N ASN A 144 26.57 12.41 25.06
CA ASN A 144 27.76 13.12 24.62
C ASN A 144 29.08 12.53 25.15
N MET A 145 29.02 11.49 25.99
CA MET A 145 30.20 10.84 26.53
C MET A 145 30.67 9.71 25.61
N PHE A 146 31.98 9.50 25.58
CA PHE A 146 32.60 8.35 24.92
C PHE A 146 32.53 7.16 25.86
N GLN A 147 31.90 6.06 25.44
CA GLN A 147 31.72 4.84 26.23
C GLN A 147 32.13 3.61 25.41
N PRO A 148 32.73 2.58 26.02
CA PRO A 148 33.03 1.33 25.32
C PRO A 148 31.72 0.61 24.98
N LEU A 149 31.77 -0.28 23.97
CA LEU A 149 30.59 -0.98 23.48
C LEU A 149 29.95 -1.83 24.59
N ASP A 150 30.75 -2.53 25.38
CA ASP A 150 30.23 -3.42 26.43
C ASP A 150 29.50 -2.64 27.52
N ASP A 151 30.02 -1.48 27.96
CA ASP A 151 29.33 -0.63 28.94
C ASP A 151 27.98 -0.11 28.42
N ILE A 152 27.90 0.25 27.12
CA ILE A 152 26.63 0.69 26.51
C ILE A 152 25.62 -0.46 26.55
N LEU A 153 26.04 -1.68 26.24
CA LEU A 153 25.19 -2.86 26.24
C LEU A 153 24.77 -3.27 27.66
N ASP A 154 25.70 -3.26 28.61
CA ASP A 154 25.46 -3.61 30.00
C ASP A 154 24.62 -2.57 30.74
N SER A 155 24.61 -1.31 30.28
CA SER A 155 23.74 -0.25 30.85
C SER A 155 22.24 -0.48 30.61
N GLN A 156 21.86 -1.41 29.73
CA GLN A 156 20.47 -1.72 29.38
C GLN A 156 20.05 -3.04 30.03
N ASP A 157 19.58 -2.97 31.27
CA ASP A 157 19.13 -4.16 32.03
C ASP A 157 17.90 -4.86 31.40
N ASP A 158 17.05 -4.10 30.70
CA ASP A 158 15.78 -4.58 30.11
C ASP A 158 15.93 -5.18 28.70
N LEU A 159 17.16 -5.47 28.25
CA LEU A 159 17.38 -5.98 26.89
C LEU A 159 16.78 -7.39 26.71
N ALA A 160 16.02 -7.57 25.63
CA ALA A 160 15.41 -8.87 25.31
C ALA A 160 16.48 -10.00 25.27
N PRO A 161 16.23 -11.19 25.87
CA PRO A 161 17.23 -12.25 25.97
C PRO A 161 17.79 -12.71 24.61
N HIS A 162 16.95 -12.75 23.58
CA HIS A 162 17.39 -13.11 22.22
C HIS A 162 18.24 -12.01 21.57
N LEU A 163 17.98 -10.74 21.87
CA LEU A 163 18.80 -9.63 21.40
C LEU A 163 20.16 -9.67 22.09
N ARG A 164 20.19 -9.94 23.40
CA ARG A 164 21.42 -10.18 24.15
C ARG A 164 22.24 -11.32 23.51
N HIS A 165 21.60 -12.44 23.15
CA HIS A 165 22.30 -13.55 22.49
C HIS A 165 23.01 -13.12 21.19
N ILE A 166 22.38 -12.26 20.37
CA ILE A 166 22.99 -11.75 19.13
C ILE A 166 24.16 -10.80 19.42
N LEU A 167 24.00 -9.88 20.38
CA LEU A 167 24.98 -8.83 20.63
C LEU A 167 26.29 -9.35 21.27
N TYR A 168 26.20 -10.39 22.11
CA TYR A 168 27.38 -11.02 22.73
C TYR A 168 27.95 -12.19 21.90
N ASP A 169 27.46 -12.44 20.70
CA ASP A 169 28.02 -13.47 19.82
C ASP A 169 29.39 -13.03 19.29
N VAL A 170 30.43 -13.78 19.67
CA VAL A 170 31.84 -13.51 19.34
C VAL A 170 32.05 -13.44 17.82
N THR A 171 31.36 -14.28 17.06
CA THR A 171 31.55 -14.36 15.60
C THR A 171 30.89 -13.19 14.87
N PHE A 172 29.81 -12.64 15.43
CA PHE A 172 29.07 -11.53 14.86
C PHE A 172 29.61 -10.16 15.30
N ARG A 173 30.34 -10.11 16.41
CA ARG A 173 30.88 -8.88 17.02
C ARG A 173 31.67 -7.95 16.07
N PRO A 174 32.55 -8.43 15.17
CA PRO A 174 33.24 -7.54 14.22
C PRO A 174 32.28 -6.81 13.26
N THR A 175 31.14 -7.43 12.93
CA THR A 175 30.10 -6.80 12.13
C THR A 175 29.40 -5.71 12.93
N LEU A 176 29.15 -5.96 14.22
CA LEU A 176 28.55 -5.00 15.14
C LEU A 176 29.41 -3.75 15.30
N GLU A 177 30.70 -3.91 15.61
CA GLU A 177 31.66 -2.82 15.78
C GLU A 177 31.78 -1.96 14.50
N ARG A 178 31.84 -2.60 13.32
CA ARG A 178 31.82 -1.89 12.02
C ARG A 178 30.56 -1.04 11.87
N ARG A 179 29.40 -1.55 12.27
CA ARG A 179 28.14 -0.79 12.23
C ARG A 179 28.12 0.33 13.24
N MET A 180 28.72 0.16 14.41
CA MET A 180 28.87 1.22 15.42
C MET A 180 29.76 2.35 14.94
N GLN A 181 30.89 2.03 14.31
CA GLN A 181 31.79 3.02 13.72
C GLN A 181 31.11 3.88 12.64
N ALA A 182 30.11 3.33 11.93
CA ALA A 182 29.39 4.07 10.90
C ALA A 182 28.48 5.18 11.47
N ILE A 183 27.90 4.98 12.67
CA ILE A 183 26.94 5.94 13.28
C ILE A 183 27.54 6.76 14.42
N CYS A 184 28.62 6.27 15.04
CA CYS A 184 29.26 6.90 16.18
C CYS A 184 30.60 7.54 15.79
N ASP A 185 30.99 8.59 16.52
CA ASP A 185 32.38 9.01 16.61
C ASP A 185 33.14 7.99 17.45
N THR A 186 34.29 7.58 16.95
CA THR A 186 35.17 6.63 17.62
C THR A 186 36.42 7.32 18.15
N MET A 187 36.85 6.87 19.31
CA MET A 187 38.11 7.29 19.95
C MET A 187 38.77 6.04 20.54
N GLU A 188 40.05 5.86 20.27
CA GLU A 188 40.82 4.73 20.80
C GLU A 188 41.41 5.14 22.17
N ALA A 189 41.10 4.37 23.21
CA ALA A 189 41.59 4.62 24.56
C ALA A 189 42.18 3.33 25.13
N GLY A 190 43.48 3.12 24.91
CA GLY A 190 44.16 1.89 25.31
C GLY A 190 43.78 0.73 24.40
N ASP A 191 43.27 -0.36 24.99
CA ASP A 191 42.90 -1.59 24.26
C ASP A 191 41.43 -1.58 23.79
N GLU A 192 40.65 -0.54 24.12
CA GLU A 192 39.22 -0.45 23.81
C GLU A 192 38.88 0.74 22.92
N THR A 193 37.91 0.53 22.02
CA THR A 193 37.32 1.59 21.20
C THR A 193 36.11 2.18 21.92
N LEU A 194 36.17 3.48 22.19
CA LEU A 194 35.06 4.23 22.75
C LEU A 194 34.18 4.82 21.65
N TYR A 195 32.88 4.80 21.86
CA TYR A 195 31.85 5.24 20.93
C TYR A 195 31.07 6.43 21.50
N ARG A 196 30.74 7.39 20.63
CA ARG A 196 29.81 8.49 20.92
C ARG A 196 28.85 8.68 19.76
N PHE A 197 27.55 8.64 20.03
CA PHE A 197 26.53 8.77 18.99
C PHE A 197 26.54 10.14 18.32
N LYS A 198 26.40 10.18 16.98
CA LYS A 198 26.32 11.43 16.22
C LYS A 198 25.23 11.35 15.14
N GLU A 199 24.23 12.20 15.26
CA GLU A 199 23.06 12.21 14.36
C GLU A 199 23.44 12.48 12.89
N LYS A 200 24.44 13.35 12.64
CA LYS A 200 24.90 13.65 11.27
C LYS A 200 25.40 12.39 10.55
N LYS A 201 26.19 11.56 11.24
CA LYS A 201 26.68 10.28 10.70
C LYS A 201 25.55 9.29 10.43
N LEU A 202 24.53 9.27 11.27
CA LEU A 202 23.33 8.47 11.04
C LEU A 202 22.61 8.91 9.75
N VAL A 203 22.45 10.22 9.54
CA VAL A 203 21.84 10.75 8.31
C VAL A 203 22.66 10.34 7.07
N ASP A 204 23.99 10.46 7.13
CA ASP A 204 24.88 10.08 6.03
C ASP A 204 24.77 8.56 5.69
N GLU A 205 24.76 7.68 6.70
CA GLU A 205 24.59 6.24 6.48
C GLU A 205 23.19 5.91 5.95
N LEU A 206 22.14 6.61 6.39
CA LEU A 206 20.78 6.43 5.85
C LEU A 206 20.70 6.89 4.39
N ILE A 207 21.38 7.96 4.02
CA ILE A 207 21.47 8.41 2.64
C ILE A 207 22.22 7.37 1.80
N ALA A 208 23.37 6.87 2.27
CA ALA A 208 24.11 5.83 1.58
C ALA A 208 23.29 4.53 1.41
N LYS A 209 22.40 4.20 2.37
CA LYS A 209 21.43 3.11 2.21
C LYS A 209 20.36 3.44 1.17
N ALA A 210 19.81 4.65 1.19
CA ALA A 210 18.82 5.09 0.21
C ALA A 210 19.39 5.07 -1.22
N GLU A 211 20.61 5.53 -1.42
CA GLU A 211 21.28 5.47 -2.72
C GLU A 211 21.50 4.04 -3.20
N ARG A 212 21.91 3.12 -2.30
CA ARG A 212 21.99 1.68 -2.63
C ARG A 212 20.64 1.10 -3.05
N MET A 213 19.55 1.49 -2.38
CA MET A 213 18.19 1.08 -2.78
C MET A 213 17.82 1.60 -4.17
N ILE A 214 18.24 2.83 -4.53
CA ILE A 214 17.98 3.39 -5.86
C ILE A 214 18.79 2.65 -6.93
N VAL A 215 20.06 2.34 -6.67
CA VAL A 215 20.94 1.61 -7.60
C VAL A 215 20.42 0.19 -7.86
N GLN A 216 19.91 -0.49 -6.83
CA GLN A 216 19.27 -1.80 -6.98
C GLN A 216 17.87 -1.75 -7.59
N GLY A 217 17.27 -0.56 -7.63
CA GLY A 217 15.93 -0.31 -8.13
C GLY A 217 14.86 -0.41 -7.05
N LEU A 218 13.94 0.55 -7.04
CA LEU A 218 12.71 0.44 -6.26
C LEU A 218 11.79 -0.61 -6.90
N PRO A 219 10.97 -1.33 -6.11
CA PRO A 219 9.93 -2.20 -6.66
C PRO A 219 9.06 -1.45 -7.68
N LYS A 220 8.75 -2.10 -8.82
CA LYS A 220 8.01 -1.48 -9.93
C LYS A 220 6.70 -0.83 -9.49
N SER A 221 5.97 -1.46 -8.56
CA SER A 221 4.74 -0.90 -7.99
C SER A 221 4.98 0.40 -7.24
N LEU A 222 6.07 0.51 -6.47
CA LEU A 222 6.41 1.75 -5.76
C LEU A 222 6.86 2.84 -6.74
N GLU A 223 7.62 2.47 -7.76
CA GLU A 223 8.04 3.42 -8.79
C GLU A 223 6.84 3.97 -9.57
N GLU A 224 5.91 3.12 -9.98
CA GLU A 224 4.69 3.53 -10.68
C GLU A 224 3.81 4.43 -9.81
N HIS A 225 3.55 4.05 -8.56
CA HIS A 225 2.60 4.75 -7.68
C HIS A 225 3.15 5.98 -6.96
N PHE A 226 4.46 6.06 -6.71
CA PHE A 226 5.05 7.15 -5.94
C PHE A 226 6.02 8.02 -6.75
N VAL A 227 6.55 7.53 -7.87
CA VAL A 227 7.44 8.31 -8.73
C VAL A 227 6.71 8.77 -9.98
N ARG A 228 6.22 7.84 -10.81
CA ARG A 228 5.62 8.15 -12.11
C ARG A 228 4.32 8.95 -11.98
N THR A 229 3.32 8.40 -11.29
CA THR A 229 2.05 9.10 -11.03
C THR A 229 2.22 10.47 -10.38
N VAL A 230 3.24 10.64 -9.54
CA VAL A 230 3.50 11.89 -8.82
C VAL A 230 4.13 12.94 -9.72
N LEU A 231 5.00 12.54 -10.64
CA LEU A 231 5.66 13.44 -11.59
C LEU A 231 4.86 13.65 -12.89
N ASP A 232 3.91 12.74 -13.20
CA ASP A 232 3.09 12.83 -14.40
C ASP A 232 2.21 14.09 -14.35
N PRO A 233 2.32 14.98 -15.37
CA PRO A 233 1.47 16.14 -15.47
C PRO A 233 0.02 15.70 -15.75
N PRO A 234 -0.99 16.41 -15.19
CA PRO A 234 -2.38 16.11 -15.50
C PRO A 234 -2.63 16.32 -16.99
N LEU A 235 -3.29 15.35 -17.65
CA LEU A 235 -3.68 15.47 -19.05
C LEU A 235 -4.75 16.55 -19.19
N MET A 236 -4.31 17.80 -19.41
CA MET A 236 -5.19 18.88 -19.79
C MET A 236 -5.69 18.59 -21.21
N SER A 237 -6.99 18.33 -21.34
CA SER A 237 -7.62 18.40 -22.66
C SER A 237 -7.61 19.86 -23.10
N VAL A 238 -6.54 20.27 -23.79
CA VAL A 238 -6.40 21.62 -24.34
C VAL A 238 -7.58 21.84 -25.29
N LYS A 239 -8.56 22.65 -24.85
CA LYS A 239 -9.57 23.20 -25.74
C LYS A 239 -8.83 24.14 -26.70
N LYS A 240 -8.61 23.67 -27.92
CA LYS A 240 -8.18 24.51 -29.03
C LYS A 240 -9.11 25.72 -29.12
N GLU A 241 -8.47 26.87 -29.15
CA GLU A 241 -9.00 28.22 -29.24
C GLU A 241 -10.08 28.34 -30.33
N LYS A 242 -11.21 28.97 -29.99
CA LYS A 242 -12.15 29.52 -30.97
C LYS A 242 -11.50 30.75 -31.60
N VAL A 243 -10.88 30.58 -32.76
CA VAL A 243 -10.61 31.72 -33.65
C VAL A 243 -11.87 31.94 -34.48
N GLN A 244 -12.62 32.98 -34.13
CA GLN A 244 -13.67 33.57 -34.98
C GLN A 244 -13.30 35.03 -35.21
N ILE A 245 -12.65 35.31 -36.34
CA ILE A 245 -12.59 36.65 -36.94
C ILE A 245 -12.99 36.51 -38.41
N THR A 246 -14.26 36.84 -38.64
CA THR A 246 -14.91 37.49 -39.79
C THR A 246 -14.25 37.49 -41.17
N ALA A 247 -15.07 37.09 -42.15
CA ALA A 247 -14.87 37.24 -43.59
C ALA A 247 -14.94 38.71 -44.07
N SER A 248 -14.10 39.06 -45.06
CA SER A 248 -14.46 39.90 -46.21
C SER A 248 -13.41 39.82 -47.34
N THR A 249 -13.84 39.19 -48.44
CA THR A 249 -13.75 39.61 -49.87
C THR A 249 -12.39 39.90 -50.57
N THR A 250 -12.02 38.94 -51.46
CA THR A 250 -11.58 39.04 -52.88
C THR A 250 -10.28 39.73 -53.31
N THR A 251 -9.37 38.92 -53.90
CA THR A 251 -8.97 38.88 -55.35
C THR A 251 -7.91 37.74 -55.51
N ASN A 252 -8.22 36.62 -56.16
CA ASN A 252 -7.83 36.20 -57.55
C ASN A 252 -6.34 36.43 -57.87
N GLU A 253 -5.50 35.52 -58.36
CA GLU A 253 -5.53 34.24 -59.11
C GLU A 253 -4.24 33.45 -58.70
N GLU A 254 -4.05 32.13 -58.80
CA GLU A 254 -4.22 31.22 -59.94
C GLU A 254 -4.01 29.76 -59.44
N SER A 255 -4.95 28.86 -59.78
CA SER A 255 -4.80 27.47 -60.29
C SER A 255 -3.70 26.54 -59.69
N GLN A 256 -3.94 25.29 -59.26
CA GLN A 256 -4.72 24.20 -59.87
C GLN A 256 -5.24 23.16 -58.86
N GLU A 257 -6.44 22.66 -59.19
CA GLU A 257 -7.21 21.42 -58.87
C GLU A 257 -6.54 20.32 -58.01
N SER A 258 -7.17 19.82 -56.93
CA SER A 258 -8.36 18.90 -56.85
C SER A 258 -8.07 17.52 -57.46
N GLU A 259 -8.21 16.38 -56.77
CA GLU A 259 -9.43 15.72 -56.26
C GLU A 259 -9.08 14.90 -54.98
N THR A 260 -9.73 15.05 -53.82
CA THR A 260 -11.01 14.48 -53.31
C THR A 260 -11.18 12.96 -53.27
N SER A 261 -11.69 12.53 -52.10
CA SER A 261 -12.47 11.32 -51.81
C SER A 261 -11.69 10.13 -51.26
N GLU A 262 -12.12 9.39 -50.24
CA GLU A 262 -13.23 9.47 -49.29
C GLU A 262 -12.94 8.48 -48.14
N THR A 263 -13.45 8.83 -46.97
CA THR A 263 -13.78 8.06 -45.76
C THR A 263 -13.96 6.54 -45.86
N GLN A 264 -13.46 5.76 -44.88
CA GLN A 264 -14.32 4.87 -44.07
C GLN A 264 -13.68 4.34 -42.78
N SER A 265 -14.43 4.46 -41.69
CA SER A 265 -14.25 3.84 -40.37
C SER A 265 -14.38 2.31 -40.40
N THR A 266 -13.74 1.58 -39.48
CA THR A 266 -14.38 0.89 -38.33
C THR A 266 -13.50 -0.20 -37.69
N THR A 267 -13.71 -0.35 -36.39
CA THR A 267 -13.28 -1.37 -35.43
C THR A 267 -13.49 -2.83 -35.85
N THR A 268 -12.57 -3.75 -35.49
CA THR A 268 -12.80 -4.86 -34.52
C THR A 268 -11.61 -5.84 -34.41
N THR A 269 -11.44 -6.31 -33.17
CA THR A 269 -10.69 -7.50 -32.68
C THR A 269 -10.95 -8.79 -33.47
N THR A 270 -9.93 -9.65 -33.63
CA THR A 270 -9.93 -11.04 -33.12
C THR A 270 -8.61 -11.79 -33.36
N VAL A 271 -8.37 -12.74 -32.46
CA VAL A 271 -7.24 -13.64 -32.26
C VAL A 271 -7.18 -14.72 -33.35
N THR A 272 -5.99 -15.19 -33.72
CA THR A 272 -5.80 -16.58 -34.20
C THR A 272 -4.36 -17.05 -33.97
N VAL A 273 -4.26 -18.28 -33.47
CA VAL A 273 -3.06 -19.08 -33.16
C VAL A 273 -2.82 -20.03 -34.32
N THR A 274 -1.56 -20.23 -34.76
CA THR A 274 -0.94 -21.56 -35.00
C THR A 274 0.51 -21.45 -35.48
N SER A 275 1.34 -22.36 -34.96
CA SER A 275 2.72 -22.77 -35.28
C SER A 275 2.83 -23.35 -36.71
N GLU A 276 3.98 -23.56 -37.37
CA GLU A 276 5.30 -24.08 -36.97
C GLU A 276 6.32 -23.88 -38.14
N GLU A 277 7.61 -23.64 -37.81
CA GLU A 277 8.91 -24.01 -38.47
C GLU A 277 9.05 -24.05 -40.02
N GLN A 278 10.13 -23.61 -40.70
CA GLN A 278 11.58 -23.83 -40.45
C GLN A 278 12.52 -23.01 -41.40
N SER A 279 13.70 -22.61 -40.88
CA SER A 279 15.05 -22.48 -41.50
C SER A 279 15.44 -21.45 -42.58
N GLY A 280 16.51 -20.69 -42.28
CA GLY A 280 17.53 -20.24 -43.26
C GLY A 280 18.15 -18.84 -43.02
N ALA A 281 19.33 -18.79 -42.35
CA ALA A 281 20.49 -17.87 -42.50
C ALA A 281 20.25 -16.36 -42.81
N GLU A 282 20.76 -15.32 -42.11
CA GLU A 282 22.14 -15.05 -41.66
C GLU A 282 22.20 -13.74 -40.80
N THR A 283 22.92 -13.77 -39.65
CA THR A 283 23.63 -12.68 -38.89
C THR A 283 22.93 -11.40 -38.36
N PRO A 284 23.43 -10.70 -37.30
CA PRO A 284 24.21 -11.15 -36.12
C PRO A 284 23.66 -10.64 -34.75
N ALA A 285 23.99 -11.41 -33.69
CA ALA A 285 24.20 -10.99 -32.28
C ALA A 285 23.21 -10.01 -31.60
N THR A 286 22.15 -10.56 -30.99
CA THR A 286 21.44 -9.92 -29.88
C THR A 286 21.91 -10.53 -28.57
N ASN A 287 22.77 -9.83 -27.83
CA ASN A 287 23.00 -10.06 -26.40
C ASN A 287 23.51 -8.76 -25.75
N LEU A 288 22.96 -8.48 -24.56
CA LEU A 288 23.18 -7.33 -23.68
C LEU A 288 22.50 -6.01 -24.08
N SER A 289 21.26 -5.85 -23.61
CA SER A 289 20.73 -4.53 -23.23
C SER A 289 20.17 -4.63 -21.81
N THR A 290 21.08 -4.94 -20.89
CA THR A 290 20.87 -4.76 -19.45
C THR A 290 22.00 -3.84 -19.03
N VAL A 291 21.69 -2.56 -18.76
CA VAL A 291 22.41 -1.61 -17.86
C VAL A 291 22.17 -0.12 -18.23
N GLU A 292 21.66 0.27 -19.41
CA GLU A 292 21.72 1.70 -19.81
C GLU A 292 20.49 2.60 -19.52
N ASP A 293 19.35 2.08 -19.04
CA ASP A 293 18.17 2.93 -18.76
C ASP A 293 18.11 3.54 -17.34
N ILE A 294 19.16 3.37 -16.53
CA ILE A 294 19.18 3.85 -15.13
C ILE A 294 20.03 5.12 -14.95
N SER A 295 20.82 5.54 -15.96
CA SER A 295 21.74 6.69 -15.83
C SER A 295 21.26 8.01 -16.45
N SER A 296 20.07 8.09 -17.03
CA SER A 296 19.57 9.33 -17.67
C SER A 296 18.26 9.87 -17.09
N SER A 297 17.78 9.34 -15.97
CA SER A 297 16.55 9.83 -15.34
C SER A 297 16.78 11.21 -14.70
N ASP A 298 15.94 12.20 -15.06
CA ASP A 298 15.98 13.58 -14.57
C ASP A 298 16.41 13.71 -13.10
N PRO A 299 17.24 14.70 -12.73
CA PRO A 299 17.71 14.89 -11.34
C PRO A 299 16.57 14.92 -10.32
N ILE A 300 15.40 15.42 -10.73
CA ILE A 300 14.17 15.48 -9.92
C ILE A 300 13.63 14.08 -9.61
N THR A 301 13.66 13.15 -10.57
CA THR A 301 13.21 11.76 -10.36
C THR A 301 14.12 11.04 -9.36
N ARG A 302 15.44 11.27 -9.43
CA ARG A 302 16.40 10.74 -8.45
C ARG A 302 16.10 11.27 -7.04
N LEU A 303 15.87 12.58 -6.89
CA LEU A 303 15.52 13.18 -5.60
C LEU A 303 14.20 12.61 -5.04
N LEU A 304 13.19 12.40 -5.87
CA LEU A 304 11.93 11.79 -5.45
C LEU A 304 12.11 10.35 -4.99
N ARG A 305 12.86 9.54 -5.74
CA ARG A 305 13.21 8.16 -5.36
C ARG A 305 13.94 8.14 -4.02
N LEU A 306 14.87 9.07 -3.81
CA LEU A 306 15.62 9.19 -2.55
C LEU A 306 14.72 9.58 -1.37
N ARG A 307 13.80 10.54 -1.57
CA ARG A 307 12.80 10.91 -0.56
C ARG A 307 11.92 9.72 -0.17
N ILE A 308 11.49 8.91 -1.14
CA ILE A 308 10.65 7.72 -0.91
C ILE A 308 11.44 6.67 -0.12
N ALA A 309 12.68 6.37 -0.53
CA ALA A 309 13.52 5.41 0.17
C ALA A 309 13.80 5.83 1.63
N LEU A 310 14.11 7.12 1.86
CA LEU A 310 14.27 7.66 3.21
C LEU A 310 12.96 7.63 4.01
N SER A 311 11.81 7.90 3.39
CA SER A 311 10.51 7.79 4.05
C SER A 311 10.19 6.36 4.46
N PHE A 312 10.49 5.39 3.59
CA PHE A 312 10.31 3.97 3.87
C PHE A 312 11.14 3.55 5.08
N MET A 313 12.45 3.84 5.08
CA MET A 313 13.32 3.47 6.21
C MET A 313 12.90 4.13 7.53
N ARG A 314 12.47 5.41 7.48
CA ARG A 314 11.96 6.13 8.66
C ARG A 314 10.71 5.49 9.24
N GLN A 315 9.77 5.07 8.40
CA GLN A 315 8.51 4.49 8.86
C GLN A 315 8.65 3.04 9.30
N SER A 316 9.52 2.27 8.64
CA SER A 316 9.65 0.83 8.87
C SER A 316 10.62 0.48 10.00
N TYR A 317 11.75 1.18 10.12
CA TYR A 317 12.88 0.73 10.95
C TYR A 317 13.38 1.72 12.00
N LEU A 318 12.90 2.97 12.01
CA LEU A 318 13.36 3.97 12.97
C LEU A 318 12.32 4.23 14.07
N PRO A 319 12.75 4.37 15.34
CA PRO A 319 11.91 4.91 16.41
C PRO A 319 11.38 6.32 16.11
N PRO A 320 10.22 6.70 16.67
CA PRO A 320 9.56 7.99 16.36
C PRO A 320 10.37 9.22 16.78
N HIS A 321 11.18 9.15 17.84
CA HIS A 321 12.01 10.29 18.26
C HIS A 321 13.19 10.52 17.30
N LEU A 322 13.80 9.44 16.81
CA LEU A 322 14.90 9.53 15.83
C LEU A 322 14.39 9.99 14.47
N SER A 323 13.22 9.51 14.03
CA SER A 323 12.63 9.98 12.77
C SER A 323 12.33 11.48 12.80
N ASN A 324 11.81 12.00 13.92
CA ASN A 324 11.61 13.44 14.11
C ASN A 324 12.91 14.24 14.13
N SER A 325 13.97 13.71 14.77
CA SER A 325 15.29 14.36 14.80
C SER A 325 15.89 14.45 13.39
N ILE A 326 15.85 13.36 12.63
CA ILE A 326 16.31 13.30 11.24
C ILE A 326 15.50 14.25 10.35
N ASP A 327 14.19 14.37 10.56
CA ASP A 327 13.35 15.33 9.83
C ASP A 327 13.73 16.79 10.11
N GLY A 328 14.14 17.09 11.34
CA GLY A 328 14.70 18.39 11.70
C GLY A 328 16.01 18.67 10.98
N LEU A 329 16.91 17.69 10.94
CA LEU A 329 18.21 17.80 10.27
C LEU A 329 18.10 17.91 8.76
N LEU A 330 17.20 17.15 8.12
CA LEU A 330 16.96 17.20 6.68
C LEU A 330 16.29 18.51 6.22
N LYS A 331 15.59 19.22 7.12
CA LYS A 331 15.03 20.55 6.85
C LYS A 331 16.01 21.67 7.15
N SER A 332 17.07 21.39 7.91
CA SER A 332 18.08 22.37 8.26
C SER A 332 18.96 22.69 7.04
N PRO A 333 19.55 23.90 6.96
CA PRO A 333 20.43 24.28 5.83
C PRO A 333 21.76 23.49 5.82
N GLU A 334 22.04 22.72 6.86
CA GLU A 334 23.21 21.82 6.93
C GLU A 334 22.88 20.41 6.40
N SER A 335 21.74 20.25 5.70
CA SER A 335 21.38 18.97 5.11
C SER A 335 22.38 18.60 4.00
N PRO A 336 22.85 17.34 3.97
CA PRO A 336 23.73 16.86 2.90
C PRO A 336 23.03 16.80 1.53
N ILE A 337 21.70 16.87 1.49
CA ILE A 337 20.88 16.84 0.27
C ILE A 337 19.87 17.97 0.32
N ASP A 338 19.77 18.70 -0.79
CA ASP A 338 18.75 19.72 -0.99
C ASP A 338 17.52 19.14 -1.72
N PHE A 339 16.35 19.19 -1.05
CA PHE A 339 15.07 18.79 -1.62
C PHE A 339 14.23 19.98 -2.13
N GLN A 340 14.70 21.23 -1.98
CA GLN A 340 14.00 22.42 -2.49
C GLN A 340 13.58 22.30 -3.98
N PRO A 341 14.43 21.89 -4.93
CA PRO A 341 14.02 21.80 -6.34
C PRO A 341 12.91 20.76 -6.57
N LEU A 342 12.88 19.69 -5.78
CA LEU A 342 11.79 18.72 -5.83
C LEU A 342 10.49 19.32 -5.28
N ASP A 343 10.55 20.03 -4.15
CA ASP A 343 9.37 20.63 -3.54
C ASP A 343 8.77 21.74 -4.40
N GLU A 344 9.60 22.54 -5.08
CA GLU A 344 9.16 23.52 -6.08
C GLU A 344 8.42 22.83 -7.23
N ARG A 345 9.01 21.78 -7.81
CA ARG A 345 8.37 21.04 -8.90
C ARG A 345 7.06 20.40 -8.48
N LEU A 346 6.98 19.84 -7.27
CA LEU A 346 5.74 19.25 -6.75
C LEU A 346 4.66 20.31 -6.50
N LYS A 347 5.03 21.54 -6.09
CA LYS A 347 4.10 22.66 -5.96
C LYS A 347 3.55 23.09 -7.32
N GLU A 348 4.39 23.21 -8.34
CA GLU A 348 3.95 23.51 -9.70
C GLU A 348 2.95 22.46 -10.22
N LEU A 349 3.27 21.18 -10.06
CA LEU A 349 2.37 20.09 -10.46
C LEU A 349 1.06 20.10 -9.67
N ALA A 350 1.08 20.47 -8.38
CA ALA A 350 -0.13 20.64 -7.58
C ALA A 350 -1.01 21.79 -8.10
N VAL A 351 -0.40 22.91 -8.52
CA VAL A 351 -1.11 24.03 -9.15
C VAL A 351 -1.73 23.60 -10.48
N LEU A 352 -0.96 22.93 -11.35
CA LEU A 352 -1.48 22.40 -12.62
C LEU A 352 -2.61 21.40 -12.43
N ARG A 353 -2.53 20.54 -11.39
CA ARG A 353 -3.61 19.60 -11.04
C ARG A 353 -4.85 20.32 -10.54
N ALA A 354 -4.68 21.37 -9.72
CA ALA A 354 -5.80 22.20 -9.26
C ALA A 354 -6.47 22.93 -10.41
N GLU A 355 -5.68 23.51 -11.33
CA GLU A 355 -6.18 24.19 -12.52
C GLU A 355 -6.89 23.23 -13.48
N ALA A 356 -6.28 22.07 -13.77
CA ALA A 356 -6.90 21.04 -14.59
C ALA A 356 -8.23 20.59 -13.98
N ASN A 357 -8.27 20.29 -12.68
CA ASN A 357 -9.51 19.91 -11.99
C ASN A 357 -10.57 21.01 -12.03
N ALA A 358 -10.18 22.28 -11.86
CA ALA A 358 -11.09 23.41 -12.00
C ALA A 358 -11.65 23.52 -13.42
N SER A 359 -10.81 23.32 -14.45
CA SER A 359 -11.23 23.34 -15.86
C SER A 359 -12.16 22.18 -16.22
N PHE A 360 -11.91 20.97 -15.68
CA PHE A 360 -12.78 19.82 -15.83
C PHE A 360 -14.13 20.03 -15.15
N GLN A 361 -14.15 20.58 -13.93
CA GLN A 361 -15.39 20.93 -13.24
C GLN A 361 -16.17 21.98 -14.03
N ALA A 362 -15.55 23.08 -14.44
CA ALA A 362 -16.19 24.13 -15.23
C ALA A 362 -16.72 23.60 -16.58
N GLY A 363 -15.99 22.73 -17.26
CA GLY A 363 -16.43 22.08 -18.50
C GLY A 363 -17.58 21.09 -18.30
N ASN A 364 -17.58 20.34 -17.20
CA ASN A 364 -18.62 19.34 -16.89
C ASN A 364 -19.93 19.98 -16.43
N TYR A 365 -19.92 21.16 -15.81
CA TYR A 365 -21.15 21.92 -15.55
C TYR A 365 -21.88 22.30 -16.85
N THR A 366 -21.14 22.66 -17.91
CA THR A 366 -21.75 23.08 -19.18
C THR A 366 -22.32 21.96 -20.04
N ARG A 367 -21.95 20.69 -19.79
CA ARG A 367 -22.30 19.58 -20.70
C ARG A 367 -23.51 18.74 -20.28
N LYS A 368 -24.15 19.01 -19.13
CA LYS A 368 -25.34 18.28 -18.69
C LYS A 368 -26.32 18.99 -17.74
N ARG A 369 -26.18 20.29 -17.48
CA ARG A 369 -27.34 21.10 -17.09
C ARG A 369 -27.84 21.81 -18.32
N GLY A 370 -28.71 21.12 -19.05
CA GLY A 370 -29.64 21.81 -19.92
C GLY A 370 -30.35 22.86 -19.08
N PHE A 371 -30.62 23.99 -19.70
CA PHE A 371 -31.30 25.21 -19.26
C PHE A 371 -32.62 25.02 -18.46
N ASP A 372 -32.99 23.79 -18.12
CA ASP A 372 -34.22 23.39 -17.42
C ASP A 372 -33.99 23.17 -15.89
N ASP A 373 -32.76 22.88 -15.45
CA ASP A 373 -32.49 22.57 -14.03
C ASP A 373 -32.32 23.81 -13.14
N GLU A 374 -31.87 24.96 -13.66
CA GLU A 374 -31.81 26.22 -12.88
C GLU A 374 -33.22 26.77 -12.59
N ASP A 375 -34.13 26.64 -13.56
CA ASP A 375 -35.54 26.96 -13.36
C ASP A 375 -36.25 25.92 -12.50
N ALA A 376 -35.91 24.63 -12.61
CA ALA A 376 -36.47 23.58 -11.75
C ALA A 376 -35.97 23.68 -10.30
N GLU A 377 -34.69 23.96 -10.05
CA GLU A 377 -34.13 24.15 -8.70
C GLU A 377 -34.65 25.44 -8.07
N SER A 378 -34.74 26.54 -8.82
CA SER A 378 -35.34 27.79 -8.32
C SER A 378 -36.85 27.68 -8.08
N GLN A 379 -37.57 26.88 -8.88
CA GLN A 379 -38.98 26.54 -8.63
C GLN A 379 -39.14 25.57 -7.46
N ALA A 380 -38.25 24.59 -7.29
CA ALA A 380 -38.27 23.66 -6.17
C ALA A 380 -37.95 24.35 -4.85
N GLU A 381 -36.99 25.28 -4.82
CA GLU A 381 -36.73 26.13 -3.65
C GLU A 381 -37.88 27.09 -3.37
N LYS A 382 -38.51 27.70 -4.39
CA LYS A 382 -39.73 28.50 -4.23
C LYS A 382 -40.90 27.66 -3.71
N ARG A 383 -41.07 26.41 -4.16
CA ARG A 383 -42.09 25.48 -3.66
C ARG A 383 -41.81 25.07 -2.21
N ARG A 384 -40.56 24.77 -1.87
CA ARG A 384 -40.15 24.42 -0.51
C ARG A 384 -40.34 25.58 0.47
N LYS A 385 -40.01 26.81 0.07
CA LYS A 385 -40.29 28.03 0.87
C LYS A 385 -41.80 28.27 1.05
N LYS A 386 -42.60 28.10 -0.01
CA LYS A 386 -44.08 28.21 0.09
C LYS A 386 -44.68 27.12 0.99
N GLU A 387 -44.18 25.90 0.94
CA GLU A 387 -44.64 24.81 1.82
C GLU A 387 -44.24 25.04 3.28
N GLU A 388 -43.06 25.59 3.55
CA GLU A 388 -42.64 25.97 4.91
C GLU A 388 -43.46 27.15 5.45
N GLU A 389 -43.78 28.15 4.61
CA GLU A 389 -44.68 29.24 4.99
C GLU A 389 -46.12 28.76 5.20
N GLU A 390 -46.63 27.83 4.38
CA GLU A 390 -47.93 27.22 4.61
C GLU A 390 -47.96 26.35 5.86
N LYS A 391 -46.89 25.60 6.16
CA LYS A 391 -46.77 24.85 7.41
C LYS A 391 -46.73 25.79 8.61
N LYS A 392 -46.02 26.92 8.52
CA LYS A 392 -46.02 27.96 9.56
C LYS A 392 -47.41 28.59 9.74
N LYS A 393 -48.15 28.89 8.66
CA LYS A 393 -49.54 29.36 8.74
C LYS A 393 -50.48 28.31 9.36
N LYS A 394 -50.33 27.05 8.96
CA LYS A 394 -51.08 25.92 9.54
C LYS A 394 -50.73 25.71 11.02
N LEU A 395 -49.51 25.98 11.46
CA LEU A 395 -49.10 25.89 12.87
C LEU A 395 -49.55 27.11 13.70
N ALA A 396 -49.65 28.29 13.08
CA ALA A 396 -50.14 29.51 13.73
C ALA A 396 -51.67 29.49 13.96
N GLU A 397 -52.42 28.71 13.18
CA GLU A 397 -53.86 28.53 13.37
C GLU A 397 -54.16 27.34 14.29
N SER A 398 -54.88 27.58 15.40
CA SER A 398 -55.28 26.51 16.33
C SER A 398 -56.25 25.51 15.66
N ARG A 399 -56.22 24.24 16.09
CA ARG A 399 -57.08 23.18 15.51
C ARG A 399 -58.57 23.56 15.51
N GLY A 400 -59.04 24.26 16.55
CA GLY A 400 -60.42 24.72 16.65
C GLY A 400 -60.82 25.73 15.55
N VAL A 401 -59.93 26.66 15.19
CA VAL A 401 -60.18 27.61 14.09
C VAL A 401 -60.18 26.90 12.73
N ARG A 402 -59.32 25.88 12.58
CA ARG A 402 -59.26 25.05 11.36
C ARG A 402 -60.52 24.23 11.13
N ASP A 403 -61.10 23.66 12.19
CA ASP A 403 -62.33 22.87 12.07
C ASP A 403 -63.58 23.75 11.95
N LEU A 404 -63.60 24.94 12.54
CA LEU A 404 -64.65 25.95 12.32
C LEU A 404 -64.67 26.47 10.87
N LYS A 405 -63.51 26.63 10.23
CA LYS A 405 -63.39 27.11 8.84
C LYS A 405 -63.87 26.09 7.80
N LYS A 406 -63.93 24.80 8.15
CA LYS A 406 -64.48 23.74 7.29
C LYS A 406 -66.01 23.71 7.28
N VAL A 407 -66.66 24.36 8.23
CA VAL A 407 -68.12 24.45 8.27
C VAL A 407 -68.58 25.48 7.25
N ASN A 408 -69.46 25.08 6.34
CA ASN A 408 -69.95 25.94 5.27
C ASN A 408 -70.88 27.02 5.87
N THR A 409 -70.37 28.23 6.03
CA THR A 409 -71.11 29.37 6.63
C THR A 409 -71.94 30.14 5.61
N SER A 410 -71.96 29.73 4.34
CA SER A 410 -72.79 30.33 3.30
C SER A 410 -74.26 29.99 3.55
N GLY A 411 -75.03 30.96 4.05
CA GLY A 411 -76.48 30.83 4.29
C GLY A 411 -76.91 31.04 5.74
N MET A 412 -75.99 31.10 6.71
CA MET A 412 -76.30 31.53 8.07
C MET A 412 -76.33 33.05 8.18
N LYS A 413 -77.43 33.60 8.70
CA LYS A 413 -77.58 35.03 8.98
C LYS A 413 -76.62 35.43 10.11
N LYS A 414 -75.86 36.50 9.94
CA LYS A 414 -74.85 36.92 10.93
C LYS A 414 -75.57 37.38 12.20
N MET A 415 -75.02 37.04 13.38
CA MET A 415 -75.58 37.47 14.67
C MET A 415 -75.69 39.00 14.78
N SER A 416 -74.83 39.75 14.08
CA SER A 416 -74.90 41.21 13.97
C SER A 416 -76.17 41.74 13.29
N ASP A 417 -76.85 40.93 12.48
CA ASP A 417 -78.11 41.32 11.83
C ASP A 417 -79.33 41.16 12.76
N PHE A 418 -79.21 40.43 13.87
CA PHE A 418 -80.29 40.25 14.84
C PHE A 418 -80.35 41.36 15.90
N PHE A 419 -79.25 42.10 16.09
CA PHE A 419 -79.16 43.20 17.06
C PHE A 419 -79.28 44.60 16.43
N LYS A 420 -79.70 44.69 15.16
CA LYS A 420 -80.02 45.98 14.55
C LYS A 420 -81.28 46.53 15.21
N LYS A 421 -81.14 47.62 15.97
CA LYS A 421 -82.21 48.35 16.65
C LYS A 421 -83.27 48.76 15.62
N LYS A 422 -84.52 48.32 15.80
CA LYS A 422 -85.64 48.77 14.95
C LYS A 422 -85.78 50.29 15.11
N THR A 423 -85.58 51.00 14.02
CA THR A 423 -85.93 52.41 13.83
C THR A 423 -87.16 52.46 12.95
#